data_AF-A0AAD4J6J9-F1
#
_entry.id   AF-A0AAD4J6J9-F1
#
_cell.length_a   1.000
_cell.length_b   1.000
_cell.length_c   1.000
_cell.angle_alpha   90.00
_cell.angle_beta   90.00
_cell.angle_gamma   90.00
#
_symmetry.space_group_name_H-M   'P 1'
#
loop_
_entity.id
_entity.type
_entity.pdbx_description
1 polymer ?
#
loop_
_entity_poly.entity_id
_entity_poly.type
_entity_poly.pdbx_seq_one_letter_code
_entity_poly.pdbx_strand_id
1 'polypeptide(L)'
;MSELLREYGIQINYSFTLRSRNIAIEMIYGGYDKSYAQLPTFLHMVQLQNPETLYEFLKTSEDQFQYMFLALGPASGLFRRVHDQWS
;
A
#
# COMPACT_ATOMS: atom_id res chain seq x y z
N MET A 1 26.06 -1.24 -14.67
CA MET A 1 25.32 -1.91 -15.76
C MET A 1 26.20 -2.76 -16.67
N SER A 2 27.50 -2.50 -16.80
CA SER A 2 28.42 -3.20 -17.71
C SER A 2 28.86 -4.60 -17.25
N GLU A 3 28.90 -4.87 -15.94
CA GLU A 3 29.36 -6.16 -15.39
C GLU A 3 28.43 -7.32 -15.75
N LEU A 4 27.10 -7.17 -15.59
CA LEU A 4 26.10 -8.22 -15.90
C LEU A 4 26.03 -8.55 -17.40
N LEU A 5 26.27 -7.54 -18.24
CA LEU A 5 26.42 -7.69 -19.67
C LEU A 5 27.68 -8.46 -20.05
N ARG A 6 28.80 -8.17 -19.36
CA ARG A 6 30.10 -8.78 -19.64
C ARG A 6 30.21 -10.21 -19.11
N GLU A 7 29.61 -10.51 -17.97
CA GLU A 7 29.68 -11.84 -17.32
C GLU A 7 28.57 -12.79 -17.78
N TYR A 8 27.35 -12.29 -18.04
CA TYR A 8 26.19 -13.15 -18.32
C TYR A 8 25.58 -12.91 -19.71
N GLY A 9 26.05 -11.92 -20.48
CA GLY A 9 25.48 -11.58 -21.80
C GLY A 9 24.07 -10.98 -21.73
N ILE A 10 23.57 -10.67 -20.54
CA ILE A 10 22.19 -10.22 -20.33
C ILE A 10 22.15 -8.69 -20.38
N GLN A 11 21.48 -8.14 -21.40
CA GLN A 11 21.13 -6.72 -21.41
C GLN A 11 19.97 -6.50 -20.45
N ILE A 12 20.31 -6.03 -19.25
CA ILE A 12 19.31 -5.64 -18.27
C ILE A 12 18.79 -4.25 -18.65
N ASN A 13 17.58 -4.22 -19.18
CA ASN A 13 16.82 -2.98 -19.37
C ASN A 13 16.15 -2.55 -18.05
N TYR A 14 15.75 -1.28 -17.96
CA TYR A 14 15.10 -0.73 -16.76
C TYR A 14 13.79 -1.47 -16.39
N SER A 15 13.02 -1.91 -17.39
CA SER A 15 11.78 -2.66 -17.15
C SER A 15 12.04 -4.02 -16.49
N PHE A 16 13.15 -4.67 -16.85
CA PHE A 16 13.59 -5.95 -16.29
C PHE A 16 14.03 -5.77 -14.85
N THR A 17 14.79 -4.71 -14.52
CA THR A 17 15.17 -4.46 -13.12
C THR A 17 13.95 -4.18 -12.25
N LEU A 18 13.02 -3.37 -12.75
CA LEU A 18 11.79 -3.05 -12.03
C LEU A 18 10.92 -4.30 -11.81
N ARG A 19 10.76 -5.14 -12.84
CA ARG A 19 10.01 -6.39 -12.72
C ARG A 19 10.68 -7.39 -11.77
N SER A 20 12.00 -7.55 -11.90
CA SER A 20 12.78 -8.44 -11.01
C SER A 20 12.67 -8.00 -9.56
N ARG A 21 12.69 -6.69 -9.31
CA ARG A 21 12.46 -6.12 -7.98
C ARG A 21 11.06 -6.44 -7.46
N ASN A 22 10.01 -6.28 -8.28
CA ASN A 22 8.63 -6.56 -7.85
C ASN A 22 8.44 -8.05 -7.53
N ILE A 23 9.00 -8.95 -8.35
CA ILE A 23 8.95 -10.40 -8.09
C ILE A 23 9.70 -10.75 -6.79
N ALA A 24 10.87 -10.15 -6.55
CA ALA A 24 11.61 -10.36 -5.31
C ALA A 24 10.83 -9.88 -4.07
N ILE A 25 10.15 -8.72 -4.17
CA ILE A 25 9.27 -8.20 -3.11
C ILE A 25 8.11 -9.16 -2.86
N GLU A 26 7.46 -9.64 -3.92
CA GLU A 26 6.35 -10.60 -3.82
C GLU A 26 6.79 -11.94 -3.23
N MET A 27 8.01 -12.41 -3.51
CA MET A 27 8.54 -13.64 -2.90
C MET A 27 8.79 -13.49 -1.39
N ILE A 28 9.18 -12.29 -0.93
CA ILE A 28 9.49 -12.04 0.49
C ILE A 28 8.22 -11.76 1.29
N TYR A 29 7.35 -10.90 0.77
CA TYR A 29 6.18 -10.38 1.50
C TYR A 29 4.84 -11.01 1.07
N GLY A 30 4.86 -11.82 0.01
CA GLY A 30 3.66 -12.34 -0.64
C GLY A 30 3.04 -11.36 -1.63
N GLY A 31 1.97 -11.82 -2.29
CA GLY A 31 1.18 -10.99 -3.20
C GLY A 31 0.62 -9.74 -2.53
N TYR A 32 0.51 -8.65 -3.30
CA TYR A 32 -0.05 -7.39 -2.85
C TYR A 32 -1.44 -7.57 -2.24
N ASP A 33 -2.26 -8.43 -2.82
CA ASP A 33 -3.63 -8.72 -2.40
C ASP A 33 -3.69 -9.21 -0.94
N LYS A 34 -2.77 -10.12 -0.57
CA LYS A 34 -2.69 -10.65 0.80
C LYS A 34 -2.19 -9.60 1.79
N SER A 35 -1.23 -8.77 1.36
CA SER A 35 -0.72 -7.66 2.17
C SER A 35 -1.82 -6.62 2.42
N TYR A 36 -2.59 -6.28 1.40
CA TYR A 36 -3.69 -5.31 1.51
C TYR A 36 -4.89 -5.86 2.28
N ALA A 37 -5.13 -7.17 2.24
CA ALA A 37 -6.18 -7.81 3.06
C ALA A 37 -5.95 -7.64 4.57
N GLN A 38 -4.71 -7.40 5.02
CA GLN A 38 -4.37 -7.16 6.42
C GLN A 38 -4.57 -5.70 6.87
N LEU A 39 -4.72 -4.75 5.92
CA LEU A 39 -4.86 -3.33 6.24
C LEU A 39 -6.05 -3.02 7.15
N PRO A 40 -7.27 -3.56 6.94
CA PRO A 40 -8.40 -3.26 7.83
C PRO A 40 -8.11 -3.63 9.30
N THR A 41 -7.46 -4.77 9.52
CA THR A 41 -7.07 -5.21 10.86
C THR A 41 -5.99 -4.29 11.45
N PHE A 42 -5.01 -3.91 10.64
CA PHE A 42 -3.96 -2.96 11.06
C PHE A 42 -4.54 -1.60 11.44
N LEU A 43 -5.41 -1.02 10.60
CA LEU A 43 -6.05 0.27 10.84
C LEU A 43 -6.91 0.25 12.10
N HIS A 44 -7.63 -0.86 12.32
CA HIS A 44 -8.39 -1.06 13.54
C HIS A 44 -7.49 -1.04 14.79
N MET A 45 -6.33 -1.71 14.74
CA MET A 45 -5.35 -1.67 15.84
C MET A 45 -4.78 -0.27 16.08
N VAL A 46 -4.49 0.49 15.01
CA VAL A 46 -4.01 1.88 15.13
C VAL A 46 -5.07 2.78 15.77
N GLN A 47 -6.34 2.62 15.39
CA GLN A 47 -7.45 3.36 15.98
C GLN A 47 -7.67 3.01 17.46
N LEU A 48 -7.48 1.76 17.86
CA LEU A 48 -7.56 1.36 19.27
C LEU A 48 -6.46 2.02 20.12
N GLN A 49 -5.26 2.16 19.58
CA GLN A 49 -4.15 2.82 20.28
C GLN A 49 -4.30 4.35 20.31
N ASN A 50 -4.89 4.93 19.26
CA ASN A 50 -5.09 6.36 19.11
C ASN A 50 -6.54 6.62 18.71
N PRO A 51 -7.46 6.78 19.68
CA PRO A 51 -8.90 6.90 19.41
C PRO A 51 -9.30 8.07 18.50
N GLU A 52 -8.42 9.07 18.41
CA GLU A 52 -8.54 10.24 17.54
C GLU A 52 -8.16 9.97 16.08
N THR A 53 -7.65 8.78 15.77
CA THR A 53 -7.34 8.38 14.41
C THR A 53 -8.63 8.09 13.64
N LEU A 54 -8.75 8.70 12.46
CA LEU A 54 -9.81 8.37 11.51
C LEU A 54 -9.18 7.75 10.27
N TYR A 55 -9.81 6.72 9.75
CA TYR A 55 -9.41 6.13 8.48
C TYR A 55 -10.62 5.82 7.64
N GLU A 56 -10.42 5.85 6.32
CA GLU A 56 -11.40 5.43 5.33
C GLU A 56 -10.71 4.44 4.41
N PHE A 57 -11.36 3.30 4.20
CA PHE A 57 -10.79 2.19 3.45
C PHE A 57 -11.79 1.76 2.38
N LEU A 58 -11.42 1.92 1.12
CA LEU A 58 -12.27 1.56 -0.01
C LEU A 58 -11.69 0.45 -0.86
N LYS A 59 -12.60 -0.44 -1.21
CA LYS A 59 -12.39 -1.56 -2.09
C LYS A 59 -13.20 -1.38 -3.36
N THR A 60 -12.72 -1.96 -4.44
CA THR A 60 -13.47 -2.07 -5.69
C THR A 60 -14.63 -3.06 -5.53
N SER A 61 -15.51 -3.13 -6.54
CA SER A 61 -16.58 -4.15 -6.62
C SER A 61 -16.07 -5.59 -6.63
N GLU A 62 -14.78 -5.79 -6.97
CA GLU A 62 -14.11 -7.10 -6.99
C GLU A 62 -13.36 -7.39 -5.68
N ASP A 63 -13.65 -6.64 -4.60
CA ASP A 63 -12.98 -6.73 -3.29
C ASP A 63 -11.47 -6.42 -3.32
N GLN A 64 -10.98 -5.77 -4.38
CA GLN A 64 -9.59 -5.37 -4.49
C GLN A 64 -9.37 -4.01 -3.82
N PHE A 65 -8.19 -3.81 -3.25
CA PHE A 65 -7.80 -2.54 -2.67
C PHE A 65 -7.83 -1.41 -3.71
N GLN A 66 -8.53 -0.32 -3.42
CA GLN A 66 -8.57 0.84 -4.30
C GLN A 66 -7.81 2.02 -3.70
N TYR A 67 -8.23 2.46 -2.51
CA TYR A 67 -7.58 3.56 -1.79
C TYR A 67 -7.84 3.48 -0.30
N MET A 68 -6.95 4.13 0.46
CA MET A 68 -7.05 4.30 1.89
C MET A 68 -6.65 5.72 2.26
N PHE A 69 -7.43 6.34 3.12
CA PHE A 69 -7.09 7.57 3.79
C PHE A 69 -6.88 7.31 5.29
N LEU A 70 -5.87 7.95 5.87
CA LEU A 70 -5.55 7.85 7.29
C LEU A 70 -5.22 9.24 7.83
N ALA A 71 -5.99 9.69 8.81
CA ALA A 71 -5.79 10.95 9.52
C ALA A 71 -5.42 10.65 10.98
N LEU A 72 -4.21 11.04 11.37
CA LEU A 72 -3.68 10.87 12.72
C LEU A 72 -3.76 12.20 13.49
N GLY A 73 -4.13 12.16 14.77
CA GLY A 73 -4.09 13.31 15.69
C GLY A 73 -4.90 14.53 15.17
N PRO A 74 -4.35 15.76 15.20
CA PRO A 74 -5.10 16.98 14.88
C PRO A 74 -5.63 17.06 13.43
N ALA A 75 -5.10 16.25 12.52
CA ALA A 75 -5.61 16.15 11.14
C ALA A 75 -6.97 15.45 11.05
N SER A 76 -7.35 14.64 12.07
CA SER A 76 -8.64 13.94 12.10
C SER A 76 -9.82 14.91 12.23
N GLY A 77 -9.63 16.04 12.92
CA GLY A 77 -10.65 17.08 13.02
C GLY A 77 -10.99 17.73 11.67
N LEU A 78 -10.01 17.89 10.78
CA LEU A 78 -10.25 18.36 9.41
C LEU A 78 -10.96 17.27 8.58
N PHE A 79 -10.50 16.03 8.71
CA PHE A 79 -11.09 14.90 7.98
C PHE A 79 -12.58 14.70 8.30
N ARG A 80 -12.96 14.79 9.58
CA ARG A 80 -14.37 14.69 10.00
C ARG A 80 -15.27 15.73 9.33
N ARG A 81 -14.78 16.97 9.18
CA ARG A 81 -15.54 18.04 8.51
C ARG A 81 -15.75 17.79 7.01
N VAL A 82 -14.78 17.17 6.35
CA VAL A 82 -14.88 16.84 4.92
C VAL A 82 -15.78 15.61 4.74
N HIS A 83 -15.63 14.59 5.58
CA HIS A 83 -16.45 13.39 5.52
C HIS A 83 -17.94 13.66 5.76
N ASP A 84 -18.28 14.51 6.73
CA ASP A 84 -19.68 14.89 7.02
C ASP A 84 -20.31 15.78 5.92
N GLN A 85 -19.49 16.38 5.04
CA GLN A 85 -19.96 17.22 3.93
C GLN A 85 -20.30 16.43 2.66
N TRP A 86 -19.88 15.17 2.59
CA TRP A 86 -20.01 14.30 1.42
C TRP A 86 -20.77 12.99 1.71
N SER A 87 -21.42 12.89 2.88
CA SER A 87 -22.36 11.79 3.24
C SER A 87 -23.81 12.17 2.95
#